data_AF-A0A1B6MCV9-F1
#
_entry.id   AF-A0A1B6MCV9-F1
#
_cell.length_a   1.000
_cell.length_b   1.000
_cell.length_c   1.000
_cell.angle_alpha   90.00
_cell.angle_beta   90.00
_cell.angle_gamma   90.00
#
_symmetry.space_group_name_H-M   'P 1'
#
loop_
_entity.id
_entity.type
_entity.pdbx_description
1 polymer ?
#
loop_
_entity_poly.entity_id
_entity_poly.type
_entity_poly.pdbx_seq_one_letter_code
_entity_poly.pdbx_strand_id
1 'polypeptide(L)'
;MSSEDLLQRSVRLLDDAVGSPAMYRSPRHNRHRSSLFSNTMLPLRHSDVRDYALNTSITMSTSELENFYLDSSSMPNSSIKQQTIVRDVSDNLYQSFLNSMQNHSSSREVFDTIAEFVQNCNDTLDLIKDTHSEQEIEWLELERNSWRLVQCLYQNRLFHPDTDEKEGTGEGRDMEVDVVHPPSEKEIVENFYKTNPKIDEYQRVVDWLEKNAADVLDARKGPKLHHFMDNTVAWENTLHQLQNESVAYPSSRAIVTNLDPDAPLRESKPLHDLDMEDESRLLKQVFVEVRCGRLCQAQKLCHHCGQSWRAATLEGWKLYHDPNYSSKVALTEKQPVEGNPHRDIWKLCAWRLSDNVRAGTYARAVHAVYCGNLSALLPACETWDDVLWAHTLVLVNQLVERE
;
A
#
# COMPACT_ATOMS: atom_id res chain seq x y z
N MET A 1 -38.77 38.34 36.14
CA MET A 1 -39.47 37.09 35.78
C MET A 1 -39.20 36.11 36.89
N SER A 2 -40.25 35.67 37.59
CA SER A 2 -40.10 34.82 38.77
C SER A 2 -39.68 33.40 38.35
N SER A 3 -39.03 32.66 39.24
CA SER A 3 -38.64 31.26 38.97
C SER A 3 -39.86 30.36 38.69
N GLU A 4 -41.06 30.75 39.13
CA GLU A 4 -42.33 30.08 38.82
C GLU A 4 -42.76 30.30 37.36
N ASP A 5 -42.49 31.47 36.77
CA ASP A 5 -42.85 31.76 35.38
C ASP A 5 -42.05 30.92 34.38
N LEU A 6 -40.79 30.60 34.69
CA LEU A 6 -39.93 29.76 33.85
C LEU A 6 -40.31 28.27 33.93
N LEU A 7 -40.73 27.81 35.11
CA LEU A 7 -41.23 26.45 35.34
C LEU A 7 -42.60 26.23 34.68
N GLN A 8 -43.51 27.20 34.74
CA GLN A 8 -44.78 27.10 34.01
C GLN A 8 -44.60 27.10 32.49
N ARG A 9 -43.56 27.78 31.99
CA ARG A 9 -43.26 27.81 30.55
C ARG A 9 -42.64 26.50 30.07
N SER A 10 -41.79 25.85 30.86
CA SER A 10 -41.22 24.54 30.52
C SER A 10 -42.24 23.40 30.62
N VAL A 11 -43.15 23.45 31.58
CA VAL A 11 -44.26 22.48 31.71
C VAL A 11 -45.25 22.59 30.56
N ARG A 12 -45.59 23.82 30.11
CA ARG A 12 -46.45 24.02 28.93
C ARG A 12 -45.82 23.50 27.63
N LEU A 13 -44.51 23.65 27.47
CA LEU A 13 -43.79 23.13 26.30
C LEU A 13 -43.70 21.59 26.30
N LEU A 14 -43.71 20.97 27.48
CA LEU A 14 -43.76 19.51 27.62
C LEU A 14 -45.17 18.96 27.39
N ASP A 15 -46.22 19.66 27.83
CA ASP A 15 -47.61 19.28 27.56
C ASP A 15 -47.97 19.41 26.07
N ASP A 16 -47.47 20.44 25.37
CA ASP A 16 -47.63 20.59 23.91
C ASP A 16 -46.89 19.49 23.11
N ALA A 17 -45.86 18.87 23.68
CA ALA A 17 -45.11 17.80 23.04
C ALA A 17 -45.71 16.39 23.26
N VAL A 18 -46.56 16.23 24.28
CA VAL A 18 -47.10 14.91 24.70
C VAL A 18 -48.62 14.80 24.46
N GLY A 19 -49.33 15.92 24.30
CA GLY A 19 -50.77 15.99 24.14
C GLY A 19 -51.28 15.95 22.70
N SER A 20 -51.68 14.75 22.27
CA SER A 20 -52.76 14.48 21.29
C SER A 20 -52.47 14.29 19.79
N PRO A 21 -53.33 13.46 19.13
CA PRO A 21 -53.01 12.70 17.94
C PRO A 21 -53.72 13.19 16.66
N ALA A 22 -53.12 12.82 15.53
CA ALA A 22 -53.71 12.55 14.21
C ALA A 22 -54.88 13.42 13.70
N MET A 23 -54.63 14.18 12.63
CA MET A 23 -55.30 13.98 11.34
C MET A 23 -54.69 14.86 10.24
N TYR A 24 -53.83 14.27 9.40
CA TYR A 24 -53.84 14.52 7.94
C TYR A 24 -53.42 13.23 7.23
N ARG A 25 -54.28 12.79 6.31
CA ARG A 25 -54.15 11.57 5.49
C ARG A 25 -52.91 11.64 4.57
N SER A 26 -52.20 10.51 4.48
CA SER A 26 -51.31 10.14 3.36
C SER A 26 -51.85 8.91 2.64
N PRO A 27 -51.62 8.82 1.32
CA PRO A 27 -51.04 7.62 0.70
C PRO A 27 -49.86 8.04 -0.21
N ARG A 28 -48.81 7.27 -0.52
CA ARG A 28 -48.33 5.91 -0.24
C ARG A 28 -46.89 5.89 -0.76
N HIS A 29 -45.91 5.40 -0.01
CA HIS A 29 -44.83 4.58 -0.59
C HIS A 29 -44.10 3.76 0.48
N ASN A 30 -43.94 2.48 0.16
CA ASN A 30 -43.49 1.40 1.03
C ASN A 30 -42.06 1.61 1.56
N ARG A 31 -41.90 1.41 2.87
CA ARG A 31 -40.66 0.98 3.53
C ARG A 31 -40.90 -0.41 4.11
N HIS A 32 -39.85 -1.20 4.24
CA HIS A 32 -39.41 -1.91 5.45
C HIS A 32 -38.19 -2.74 5.02
N ARG A 33 -36.93 -2.44 5.39
CA ARG A 33 -36.24 -2.48 6.70
C ARG A 33 -36.37 -3.82 7.47
N SER A 34 -35.23 -4.54 7.48
CA SER A 34 -34.55 -5.23 8.58
C SER A 34 -35.21 -6.42 9.30
N SER A 35 -34.53 -7.58 9.35
CA SER A 35 -33.84 -8.08 10.55
C SER A 35 -33.08 -9.40 10.31
N LEU A 36 -32.05 -9.59 11.12
CA LEU A 36 -31.18 -10.76 11.23
C LEU A 36 -31.90 -12.02 11.76
N PHE A 37 -31.42 -13.19 11.31
CA PHE A 37 -31.51 -14.53 11.90
C PHE A 37 -32.77 -14.91 12.72
N SER A 38 -33.62 -15.76 12.13
CA SER A 38 -34.20 -16.90 12.85
C SER A 38 -34.60 -18.02 11.90
N ASN A 39 -34.18 -19.22 12.30
CA ASN A 39 -34.46 -20.51 11.68
C ASN A 39 -35.95 -20.75 11.46
N THR A 40 -36.32 -21.08 10.23
CA THR A 40 -37.45 -21.98 9.97
C THR A 40 -37.14 -22.75 8.69
N MET A 41 -36.76 -24.02 8.84
CA MET A 41 -36.59 -24.94 7.72
C MET A 41 -37.94 -25.19 7.04
N LEU A 42 -38.05 -24.78 5.78
CA LEU A 42 -39.01 -25.33 4.82
C LEU A 42 -38.27 -25.58 3.49
N PRO A 43 -38.62 -26.66 2.77
CA PRO A 43 -37.72 -27.28 1.78
C PRO A 43 -37.66 -26.45 0.51
N LEU A 44 -36.45 -26.02 0.14
CA LEU A 44 -36.16 -25.37 -1.13
C LEU A 44 -36.49 -26.32 -2.29
N ARG A 45 -37.23 -25.82 -3.27
CA ARG A 45 -37.50 -26.53 -4.51
C ARG A 45 -36.18 -26.68 -5.29
N HIS A 46 -36.00 -27.86 -5.88
CA HIS A 46 -34.81 -28.27 -6.63
C HIS A 46 -34.37 -27.35 -7.79
N SER A 47 -35.17 -26.33 -8.16
CA SER A 47 -34.84 -25.36 -9.20
C SER A 47 -33.86 -24.28 -8.75
N ASP A 48 -33.94 -23.83 -7.50
CA ASP A 48 -33.29 -22.58 -7.07
C ASP A 48 -31.82 -22.77 -6.68
N VAL A 49 -31.38 -24.02 -6.55
CA VAL A 49 -29.97 -24.38 -6.27
C VAL A 49 -29.11 -24.34 -7.53
N ARG A 50 -29.71 -24.49 -8.73
CA ARG A 50 -28.96 -24.47 -10.00
C ARG A 50 -28.50 -23.07 -10.38
N ASP A 51 -29.30 -22.04 -10.11
CA ASP A 51 -28.97 -20.66 -10.49
C ASP A 51 -27.90 -20.05 -9.59
N TYR A 52 -27.81 -20.47 -8.32
CA TYR A 52 -26.70 -20.07 -7.44
C TYR A 52 -25.39 -20.79 -7.75
N ALA A 53 -25.43 -22.02 -8.28
CA ALA A 53 -24.22 -22.79 -8.59
C ALA A 53 -23.52 -22.35 -9.89
N LEU A 54 -24.19 -21.59 -10.75
CA LEU A 54 -23.63 -21.07 -12.00
C LEU A 54 -23.08 -19.64 -11.88
N ASN A 55 -23.34 -18.96 -10.76
CA ASN A 55 -22.83 -17.61 -10.46
C ASN A 55 -21.49 -17.64 -9.69
N THR A 56 -20.55 -18.47 -10.15
CA THR A 56 -19.17 -18.52 -9.63
C THR A 56 -18.14 -17.94 -10.61
N SER A 57 -18.54 -17.07 -11.55
CA SER A 57 -17.58 -16.27 -12.31
C SER A 57 -17.27 -14.96 -11.56
N ILE A 58 -15.98 -14.73 -11.32
CA ILE A 58 -15.44 -13.47 -10.74
C ILE A 58 -15.47 -12.32 -11.76
N THR A 59 -15.75 -12.61 -13.03
CA THR A 59 -15.98 -11.62 -14.08
C THR A 59 -17.48 -11.44 -14.31
N MET A 60 -17.89 -10.18 -14.43
CA MET A 60 -19.27 -9.69 -14.41
C MET A 60 -20.28 -10.52 -15.21
N SER A 61 -21.52 -10.58 -14.73
CA SER A 61 -22.61 -11.23 -15.48
C SER A 61 -22.93 -10.46 -16.76
N THR A 62 -23.27 -11.17 -17.83
CA THR A 62 -23.63 -10.59 -19.14
C THR A 62 -24.78 -9.58 -19.04
N SER A 63 -25.67 -9.76 -18.08
CA SER A 63 -26.77 -8.84 -17.74
C SER A 63 -26.31 -7.52 -17.11
N GLU A 64 -25.18 -7.49 -16.40
CA GLU A 64 -24.62 -6.26 -15.83
C GLU A 64 -23.88 -5.44 -16.89
N LEU A 65 -23.27 -6.10 -17.88
CA LEU A 65 -22.69 -5.47 -19.06
C LEU A 65 -23.76 -4.77 -19.92
N GLU A 66 -24.92 -5.40 -20.14
CA GLU A 66 -26.01 -4.78 -20.91
C GLU A 66 -26.55 -3.49 -20.28
N ASN A 67 -26.57 -3.40 -18.95
CA ASN A 67 -27.00 -2.20 -18.26
C ASN A 67 -26.01 -1.02 -18.39
N PHE A 68 -24.72 -1.28 -18.60
CA PHE A 68 -23.74 -0.25 -18.92
C PHE A 68 -23.90 0.31 -20.35
N TYR A 69 -24.34 -0.53 -21.30
CA TYR A 69 -24.49 -0.13 -22.71
C TYR A 69 -25.77 0.68 -22.98
N LEU A 70 -26.84 0.50 -22.21
CA LEU A 70 -28.13 1.12 -22.50
C LEU A 70 -28.30 2.56 -21.96
N ASP A 71 -27.48 3.00 -21.01
CA ASP A 71 -27.60 4.32 -20.38
C ASP A 71 -26.88 5.46 -21.14
N SER A 72 -26.33 5.18 -22.33
CA SER A 72 -25.45 6.09 -23.08
C SER A 72 -26.02 6.60 -24.41
N SER A 73 -27.35 6.54 -24.61
CA SER A 73 -28.00 6.90 -25.89
C SER A 73 -28.03 8.40 -26.23
N SER A 74 -27.17 9.25 -25.65
CA SER A 74 -27.08 10.67 -26.04
C SER A 74 -25.70 11.30 -25.79
N MET A 75 -24.64 10.87 -26.49
CA MET A 75 -23.35 11.57 -26.51
C MET A 75 -22.65 11.52 -27.89
N PRO A 76 -21.76 12.49 -28.20
CA PRO A 76 -21.37 12.85 -29.57
C PRO A 76 -20.36 11.90 -30.25
N ASN A 77 -20.24 12.03 -31.58
CA ASN A 77 -19.50 11.16 -32.52
C ASN A 77 -18.01 10.85 -32.22
N SER A 78 -17.36 11.52 -31.25
CA SER A 78 -16.01 11.17 -30.80
C SER A 78 -15.97 9.87 -29.98
N SER A 79 -17.05 9.58 -29.23
CA SER A 79 -17.14 8.40 -28.36
C SER A 79 -17.37 7.09 -29.13
N ILE A 80 -17.94 7.17 -30.34
CA ILE A 80 -18.18 5.99 -31.18
C ILE A 80 -16.86 5.42 -31.73
N LYS A 81 -15.90 6.28 -32.10
CA LYS A 81 -14.56 5.83 -32.51
C LYS A 81 -13.75 5.24 -31.36
N GLN A 82 -13.93 5.78 -30.14
CA GLN A 82 -13.31 5.24 -28.94
C GLN A 82 -13.87 3.86 -28.60
N GLN A 83 -15.19 3.66 -28.67
CA GLN A 83 -15.84 2.35 -28.45
C GLN A 83 -15.44 1.27 -29.47
N THR A 84 -15.20 1.63 -30.75
CA THR A 84 -14.72 0.66 -31.75
C THR A 84 -13.29 0.20 -31.50
N ILE A 85 -12.41 1.11 -31.08
CA ILE A 85 -11.01 0.77 -30.76
C ILE A 85 -10.95 -0.10 -29.50
N VAL A 86 -11.80 0.18 -28.49
CA VAL A 86 -11.89 -0.64 -27.28
C VAL A 86 -12.35 -2.07 -27.58
N ARG A 87 -13.32 -2.24 -28.50
CA ARG A 87 -13.73 -3.58 -28.97
C ARG A 87 -12.61 -4.29 -29.72
N ASP A 88 -11.91 -3.58 -30.61
CA ASP A 88 -10.78 -4.17 -31.34
C ASP A 88 -9.63 -4.58 -30.41
N VAL A 89 -9.36 -3.80 -29.36
CA VAL A 89 -8.37 -4.11 -28.33
C VAL A 89 -8.81 -5.30 -27.47
N SER A 90 -10.07 -5.35 -27.04
CA SER A 90 -10.60 -6.50 -26.29
C SER A 90 -10.64 -7.78 -27.14
N ASP A 91 -10.96 -7.66 -28.43
CA ASP A 91 -10.99 -8.78 -29.37
C ASP A 91 -9.55 -9.28 -29.64
N ASN A 92 -8.58 -8.38 -29.76
CA ASN A 92 -7.16 -8.74 -29.85
C ASN A 92 -6.64 -9.38 -28.56
N LEU A 93 -7.01 -8.85 -27.38
CA LEU A 93 -6.64 -9.44 -26.09
C LEU A 93 -7.22 -10.86 -25.96
N TYR A 94 -8.48 -11.06 -26.36
CA TYR A 94 -9.11 -12.37 -26.38
C TYR A 94 -8.37 -13.36 -27.29
N GLN A 95 -7.97 -12.93 -28.49
CA GLN A 95 -7.18 -13.78 -29.40
C GLN A 95 -5.80 -14.10 -28.82
N SER A 96 -5.14 -13.14 -28.18
CA SER A 96 -3.84 -13.36 -27.52
C SER A 96 -3.94 -14.34 -26.36
N PHE A 97 -4.96 -14.22 -25.50
CA PHE A 97 -5.21 -15.20 -24.43
C PHE A 97 -5.52 -16.59 -24.97
N LEU A 98 -6.34 -16.67 -26.02
CA LEU A 98 -6.70 -17.94 -26.65
C LEU A 98 -5.46 -18.62 -27.26
N ASN A 99 -4.56 -17.86 -27.88
CA ASN A 99 -3.29 -18.37 -28.40
C ASN A 99 -2.37 -18.88 -27.28
N SER A 100 -2.20 -18.12 -26.19
CA SER A 100 -1.43 -18.56 -25.00
C SER A 100 -2.00 -19.84 -24.38
N MET A 101 -3.32 -19.99 -24.30
CA MET A 101 -3.95 -21.23 -23.83
C MET A 101 -3.73 -22.42 -24.77
N GLN A 102 -3.69 -22.19 -26.07
CA GLN A 102 -3.51 -23.26 -27.06
C GLN A 102 -2.06 -23.74 -27.14
N ASN A 103 -1.10 -22.84 -26.92
CA ASN A 103 0.33 -23.15 -26.96
C ASN A 103 0.77 -24.00 -25.77
N HIS A 104 0.16 -23.79 -24.60
CA HIS A 104 0.49 -24.51 -23.38
C HIS A 104 -0.60 -25.50 -23.01
N SER A 105 -0.52 -26.70 -23.61
CA SER A 105 -1.48 -27.78 -23.35
C SER A 105 -1.08 -28.67 -22.16
N SER A 106 0.04 -28.39 -21.50
CA SER A 106 0.58 -29.19 -20.41
C SER A 106 0.32 -28.57 -19.02
N SER A 107 -0.05 -29.40 -18.04
CA SER A 107 -0.31 -28.98 -16.65
C SER A 107 0.92 -28.41 -15.94
N ARG A 108 2.12 -28.57 -16.50
CA ARG A 108 3.38 -28.02 -15.94
C ARG A 108 3.67 -26.60 -16.41
N GLU A 109 3.12 -26.20 -17.57
CA GLU A 109 3.29 -24.87 -18.17
C GLU A 109 2.19 -23.88 -17.74
N VAL A 110 1.33 -24.26 -16.79
CA VAL A 110 0.25 -23.37 -16.30
C VAL A 110 0.81 -22.06 -15.76
N PHE A 111 1.98 -22.07 -15.12
CA PHE A 111 2.62 -20.84 -14.67
C PHE A 111 3.16 -19.97 -15.81
N ASP A 112 3.57 -20.60 -16.91
CA ASP A 112 4.00 -19.91 -18.13
C ASP A 112 2.79 -19.29 -18.83
N THR A 113 1.63 -19.98 -18.89
CA THR A 113 0.37 -19.39 -19.40
C THR A 113 -0.04 -18.14 -18.64
N ILE A 114 0.03 -18.18 -17.30
CA ILE A 114 -0.33 -17.04 -16.48
C ILE A 114 0.68 -15.90 -16.66
N ALA A 115 1.97 -16.23 -16.81
CA ALA A 115 3.00 -15.23 -17.13
C ALA A 115 2.73 -14.55 -18.48
N GLU A 116 2.37 -15.34 -19.50
CA GLU A 116 1.98 -14.80 -20.81
C GLU A 116 0.71 -13.95 -20.72
N PHE A 117 -0.26 -14.33 -19.89
CA PHE A 117 -1.44 -13.49 -19.67
C PHE A 117 -1.07 -12.14 -19.06
N VAL A 118 -0.19 -12.13 -18.06
CA VAL A 118 0.34 -10.89 -17.48
C VAL A 118 1.07 -10.05 -18.53
N GLN A 119 1.86 -10.69 -19.41
CA GLN A 119 2.58 -9.99 -20.47
C GLN A 119 1.65 -9.41 -21.54
N ASN A 120 0.64 -10.16 -21.97
CA ASN A 120 -0.38 -9.68 -22.91
C ASN A 120 -1.15 -8.47 -22.34
N CYS A 121 -1.46 -8.49 -21.03
CA CYS A 121 -2.03 -7.33 -20.35
C CYS A 121 -1.04 -6.15 -20.29
N ASN A 122 0.26 -6.37 -20.09
CA ASN A 122 1.26 -5.28 -20.13
C ASN A 122 1.37 -4.66 -21.52
N ASP A 123 1.44 -5.48 -22.57
CA ASP A 123 1.61 -5.02 -23.95
C ASP A 123 0.39 -4.22 -24.43
N THR A 124 -0.81 -4.66 -24.05
CA THR A 124 -2.05 -3.90 -24.31
C THR A 124 -2.12 -2.62 -23.49
N LEU A 125 -1.71 -2.64 -22.21
CA LEU A 125 -1.60 -1.42 -21.41
C LEU A 125 -0.61 -0.42 -22.02
N ASP A 126 0.54 -0.88 -22.52
CA ASP A 126 1.53 0.00 -23.16
C ASP A 126 1.01 0.62 -24.47
N LEU A 127 0.17 -0.09 -25.23
CA LEU A 127 -0.50 0.43 -26.42
C LEU A 127 -1.57 1.49 -26.07
N ILE A 128 -2.30 1.28 -24.97
CA ILE A 128 -3.45 2.09 -24.55
C ILE A 128 -3.02 3.34 -23.77
N LYS A 129 -1.88 3.29 -23.07
CA LYS A 129 -1.33 4.40 -22.25
C LYS A 129 -1.16 5.71 -23.01
N ASP A 130 -0.93 5.67 -24.31
CA ASP A 130 -0.71 6.86 -25.14
C ASP A 130 -2.01 7.43 -25.76
N THR A 131 -3.14 6.72 -25.65
CA THR A 131 -4.34 7.00 -26.47
C THR A 131 -5.68 7.12 -25.72
N HIS A 132 -5.82 6.58 -24.50
CA HIS A 132 -7.14 6.35 -23.87
C HIS A 132 -7.38 7.02 -22.50
N SER A 133 -8.65 6.99 -22.07
CA SER A 133 -9.14 7.57 -20.80
C SER A 133 -8.77 6.71 -19.59
N GLU A 134 -8.57 7.34 -18.42
CA GLU A 134 -8.14 6.71 -17.17
C GLU A 134 -8.99 5.48 -16.75
N GLN A 135 -10.29 5.47 -17.05
CA GLN A 135 -11.20 4.37 -16.69
C GLN A 135 -10.96 3.07 -17.47
N GLU A 136 -10.47 3.17 -18.71
CA GLU A 136 -10.18 2.00 -19.55
C GLU A 136 -8.83 1.37 -19.20
N ILE A 137 -7.96 2.10 -18.50
CA ILE A 137 -6.68 1.63 -18.00
C ILE A 137 -6.89 0.85 -16.69
N GLU A 138 -7.81 1.32 -15.84
CA GLU A 138 -8.04 0.76 -14.50
C GLU A 138 -8.46 -0.72 -14.54
N TRP A 139 -9.40 -1.12 -15.41
CA TRP A 139 -9.84 -2.52 -15.46
C TRP A 139 -8.75 -3.48 -15.96
N LEU A 140 -7.93 -3.06 -16.93
CA LEU A 140 -6.79 -3.85 -17.42
C LEU A 140 -5.67 -3.94 -16.38
N GLU A 141 -5.44 -2.87 -15.63
CA GLU A 141 -4.52 -2.88 -14.49
C GLU A 141 -4.98 -3.87 -13.42
N LEU A 142 -6.28 -3.90 -13.09
CA LEU A 142 -6.86 -4.84 -12.13
C LEU A 142 -6.77 -6.29 -12.62
N GLU A 143 -7.03 -6.54 -13.90
CA GLU A 143 -6.90 -7.85 -14.54
C GLU A 143 -5.45 -8.35 -14.42
N ARG A 144 -4.48 -7.53 -14.84
CA ARG A 144 -3.04 -7.82 -14.71
C ARG A 144 -2.64 -8.10 -13.26
N ASN A 145 -3.07 -7.24 -12.34
CA ASN A 145 -2.73 -7.37 -10.92
C ASN A 145 -3.30 -8.69 -10.35
N SER A 146 -4.50 -9.09 -10.77
CA SER A 146 -5.13 -10.35 -10.35
C SER A 146 -4.35 -11.56 -10.84
N TRP A 147 -3.95 -11.60 -12.11
CA TRP A 147 -3.15 -12.71 -12.66
C TRP A 147 -1.79 -12.84 -11.98
N ARG A 148 -1.13 -11.71 -11.68
CA ARG A 148 0.12 -11.72 -10.90
C ARG A 148 -0.08 -12.26 -9.49
N LEU A 149 -1.18 -11.91 -8.82
CA LEU A 149 -1.48 -12.42 -7.48
C LEU A 149 -1.67 -13.94 -7.50
N VAL A 150 -2.44 -14.45 -8.47
CA VAL A 150 -2.65 -15.88 -8.66
C VAL A 150 -1.31 -16.58 -8.89
N GLN A 151 -0.47 -16.05 -9.77
CA GLN A 151 0.85 -16.60 -10.02
C GLN A 151 1.69 -16.66 -8.72
N CYS A 152 1.82 -15.55 -7.99
CA CYS A 152 2.64 -15.48 -6.78
C CYS A 152 2.15 -16.41 -5.66
N LEU A 153 0.84 -16.48 -5.42
CA LEU A 153 0.28 -17.32 -4.36
C LEU A 153 0.35 -18.82 -4.70
N TYR A 154 0.02 -19.20 -5.94
CA TYR A 154 0.04 -20.60 -6.34
C TYR A 154 1.46 -21.13 -6.52
N GLN A 155 2.41 -20.30 -6.96
CA GLN A 155 3.83 -20.69 -6.99
C GLN A 155 4.33 -21.02 -5.58
N ASN A 156 4.03 -20.17 -4.59
CA ASN A 156 4.44 -20.40 -3.21
C ASN A 156 3.82 -21.68 -2.61
N ARG A 157 2.53 -21.92 -2.87
CA ARG A 157 1.82 -23.11 -2.37
C ARG A 157 2.27 -24.43 -2.99
N LEU A 158 2.69 -24.41 -4.25
CA LEU A 158 3.09 -25.62 -4.98
C LEU A 158 4.60 -25.89 -4.92
N PHE A 159 5.43 -24.86 -4.80
CA PHE A 159 6.89 -24.95 -4.72
C PHE A 159 7.39 -24.54 -3.32
N HIS A 160 6.77 -25.09 -2.26
CA HIS A 160 7.28 -24.86 -0.91
C HIS A 160 8.66 -25.52 -0.76
N PRO A 161 9.68 -24.79 -0.27
CA PRO A 161 11.07 -25.27 -0.18
C PRO A 161 11.26 -26.50 0.73
N ASP A 162 10.27 -26.88 1.54
CA ASP A 162 10.31 -28.10 2.38
C ASP A 162 10.40 -29.42 1.59
N THR A 163 10.15 -29.41 0.29
CA THR A 163 10.10 -30.64 -0.51
C THR A 163 11.49 -31.09 -0.99
N ASP A 164 12.46 -30.19 -1.08
CA ASP A 164 13.78 -30.51 -1.65
C ASP A 164 14.86 -30.83 -0.60
N GLU A 165 14.71 -30.40 0.67
CA GLU A 165 15.71 -30.69 1.71
C GLU A 165 15.54 -32.06 2.41
N LYS A 166 14.39 -32.73 2.26
CA LYS A 166 14.10 -34.00 2.96
C LYS A 166 14.55 -35.27 2.23
N GLU A 167 15.00 -35.19 0.98
CA GLU A 167 15.46 -36.38 0.21
C GLU A 167 16.99 -36.47 0.03
N GLY A 168 17.78 -35.54 0.59
CA GLY A 168 19.18 -35.35 0.18
C GLY A 168 20.30 -35.52 1.22
N THR A 169 20.06 -35.90 2.48
CA THR A 169 21.15 -36.02 3.49
C THR A 169 20.98 -37.19 4.46
N GLY A 170 20.94 -38.40 3.92
CA GLY A 170 21.37 -39.59 4.66
C GLY A 170 22.84 -39.85 4.37
N GLU A 171 23.77 -39.26 5.13
CA GLU A 171 25.13 -39.75 5.43
C GLU A 171 25.99 -38.65 6.08
N GLY A 172 26.69 -38.97 7.18
CA GLY A 172 27.79 -38.16 7.71
C GLY A 172 27.49 -37.25 8.92
N ARG A 173 27.06 -37.83 10.05
CA ARG A 173 27.08 -37.13 11.35
C ARG A 173 28.50 -37.22 11.93
N ASP A 174 29.42 -36.39 11.41
CA ASP A 174 30.72 -36.19 12.05
C ASP A 174 30.57 -35.18 13.19
N MET A 175 31.06 -35.59 14.37
CA MET A 175 31.12 -34.75 15.56
C MET A 175 32.18 -33.66 15.38
N GLU A 176 31.78 -32.49 14.89
CA GLU A 176 32.57 -31.26 15.02
C GLU A 176 31.93 -30.34 16.06
N VAL A 177 32.76 -29.78 16.93
CA VAL A 177 32.37 -28.88 18.01
C VAL A 177 31.84 -27.59 17.37
N ASP A 178 30.51 -27.46 17.30
CA ASP A 178 29.84 -26.23 16.89
C ASP A 178 30.25 -25.11 17.86
N VAL A 179 31.10 -24.21 17.38
CA VAL A 179 31.19 -22.87 17.98
C VAL A 179 29.86 -22.20 17.66
N VAL A 180 28.93 -22.29 18.61
CA VAL A 180 27.62 -21.63 18.54
C VAL A 180 27.85 -20.13 18.59
N HIS A 181 28.16 -19.53 17.45
CA HIS A 181 28.03 -18.09 17.28
C HIS A 181 26.54 -17.76 17.37
N PRO A 182 26.14 -16.71 18.12
CA PRO A 182 24.76 -16.25 18.10
C PRO A 182 24.38 -15.97 16.64
N PRO A 183 23.31 -16.59 16.10
CA PRO A 183 22.88 -16.33 14.74
C PRO A 183 22.60 -14.83 14.58
N SER A 184 22.94 -14.28 13.41
CA SER A 184 22.62 -12.89 13.13
C SER A 184 21.11 -12.69 13.06
N GLU A 185 20.61 -11.49 13.38
CA GLU A 185 19.17 -11.20 13.36
C GLU A 185 18.56 -11.55 11.99
N LYS A 186 19.29 -11.27 10.90
CA LYS A 186 18.90 -11.66 9.54
C LYS A 186 18.76 -13.18 9.38
N GLU A 187 19.68 -13.97 9.90
CA GLU A 187 19.63 -15.45 9.82
C GLU A 187 18.46 -16.03 10.63
N ILE A 188 18.16 -15.46 11.81
CA ILE A 188 16.99 -15.85 12.61
C ILE A 188 15.71 -15.61 11.80
N VAL A 189 15.59 -14.44 11.20
CA VAL A 189 14.44 -14.05 10.38
C VAL A 189 14.32 -14.93 9.13
N GLU A 190 15.42 -15.19 8.41
CA GLU A 190 15.43 -16.09 7.26
C GLU A 190 15.01 -17.51 7.62
N ASN A 191 15.49 -18.04 8.77
CA ASN A 191 15.07 -19.35 9.25
C ASN A 191 13.58 -19.36 9.65
N PHE A 192 13.07 -18.26 10.20
CA PHE A 192 11.67 -18.13 10.54
C PHE A 192 10.76 -18.13 9.31
N TYR A 193 11.15 -17.43 8.24
CA TYR A 193 10.45 -17.49 6.95
C TYR A 193 10.37 -18.93 6.43
N LYS A 194 11.50 -19.66 6.43
CA LYS A 194 11.53 -21.08 6.03
C LYS A 194 10.65 -21.99 6.90
N THR A 195 10.56 -21.69 8.20
CA THR A 195 9.80 -22.50 9.16
C THR A 195 8.29 -22.26 9.07
N ASN A 196 7.87 -21.07 8.63
CA ASN A 196 6.47 -20.64 8.64
C ASN A 196 5.94 -20.24 7.25
N PRO A 197 5.32 -21.18 6.50
CA PRO A 197 4.75 -20.90 5.17
C PRO A 197 3.77 -19.73 5.13
N LYS A 198 3.04 -19.48 6.23
CA LYS A 198 2.02 -18.42 6.26
C LYS A 198 2.63 -17.03 6.20
N ILE A 199 3.83 -16.86 6.77
CA ILE A 199 4.51 -15.57 6.80
C ILE A 199 5.12 -15.28 5.44
N ASP A 200 5.66 -16.30 4.79
CA ASP A 200 6.04 -16.23 3.38
C ASP A 200 4.85 -15.82 2.51
N GLU A 201 3.67 -16.43 2.69
CA GLU A 201 2.45 -16.00 1.98
C GLU A 201 2.12 -14.52 2.23
N TYR A 202 2.18 -14.04 3.48
CA TYR A 202 1.92 -12.64 3.79
C TYR A 202 2.95 -11.69 3.16
N GLN A 203 4.24 -12.03 3.19
CA GLN A 203 5.28 -11.23 2.54
C GLN A 203 5.07 -11.17 1.03
N ARG A 204 4.68 -12.26 0.38
CA ARG A 204 4.37 -12.26 -1.06
C ARG A 204 3.18 -11.35 -1.40
N VAL A 205 2.17 -11.28 -0.54
CA VAL A 205 1.05 -10.34 -0.72
C VAL A 205 1.52 -8.89 -0.58
N VAL A 206 2.42 -8.61 0.36
CA VAL A 206 3.04 -7.28 0.51
C VAL A 206 3.85 -6.93 -0.74
N ASP A 207 4.74 -7.82 -1.20
CA ASP A 207 5.56 -7.62 -2.41
C ASP A 207 4.68 -7.37 -3.65
N TRP A 208 3.56 -8.08 -3.78
CA TRP A 208 2.59 -7.89 -4.85
C TRP A 208 1.93 -6.51 -4.78
N LEU A 209 1.48 -6.07 -3.60
CA LEU A 209 0.90 -4.74 -3.40
C LEU A 209 1.92 -3.63 -3.68
N GLU A 210 3.18 -3.81 -3.31
CA GLU A 210 4.26 -2.86 -3.56
C GLU A 210 4.60 -2.76 -5.05
N LYS A 211 4.64 -3.90 -5.75
CA LYS A 211 4.86 -3.93 -7.21
C LYS A 211 3.72 -3.26 -7.98
N ASN A 212 2.48 -3.49 -7.58
CA ASN A 212 1.34 -2.82 -8.22
C ASN A 212 1.41 -1.30 -8.03
N ALA A 213 1.75 -0.82 -6.84
CA ALA A 213 1.96 0.60 -6.58
C ALA A 213 3.12 1.18 -7.41
N ALA A 214 4.21 0.42 -7.55
CA ALA A 214 5.36 0.81 -8.36
C ALA A 214 5.00 0.97 -9.85
N ASP A 215 4.19 0.07 -10.40
CA ASP A 215 3.73 0.15 -11.79
C ASP A 215 2.82 1.36 -12.00
N VAL A 216 1.93 1.68 -11.05
CA VAL A 216 1.08 2.88 -11.09
C VAL A 216 1.92 4.14 -11.01
N LEU A 217 2.96 4.16 -10.17
CA LEU A 217 3.88 5.29 -10.05
C LEU A 217 4.65 5.53 -11.36
N ASP A 218 5.14 4.47 -12.00
CA ASP A 218 5.86 4.57 -13.26
C ASP A 218 4.93 4.96 -14.42
N ALA A 219 3.68 4.50 -14.41
CA ALA A 219 2.65 4.88 -15.38
C ALA A 219 2.25 6.35 -15.24
N ARG A 220 2.15 6.86 -14.00
CA ARG A 220 1.97 8.29 -13.71
C ARG A 220 3.28 9.02 -14.01
N LYS A 221 3.50 9.39 -15.28
CA LYS A 221 4.52 10.35 -15.74
C LYS A 221 4.25 11.77 -15.20
N GLY A 222 3.98 11.92 -13.91
CA GLY A 222 3.89 13.21 -13.26
C GLY A 222 5.26 13.89 -13.17
N PRO A 223 5.31 15.21 -12.97
CA PRO A 223 6.55 15.92 -12.73
C PRO A 223 7.28 15.33 -11.52
N LYS A 224 8.33 14.55 -11.78
CA LYS A 224 9.19 14.01 -10.72
C LYS A 224 9.88 15.20 -10.05
N LEU A 225 9.87 15.24 -8.71
CA LEU A 225 10.49 16.31 -7.91
C LEU A 225 11.95 16.61 -8.33
N HIS A 226 12.66 15.59 -8.83
CA HIS A 226 13.96 15.68 -9.49
C HIS A 226 14.11 16.76 -10.56
N HIS A 227 13.04 17.20 -11.23
CA HIS A 227 13.13 18.21 -12.28
C HIS A 227 13.12 19.65 -11.74
N PHE A 228 12.77 19.84 -10.46
CA PHE A 228 12.58 21.17 -9.87
C PHE A 228 13.54 21.48 -8.73
N MET A 229 14.20 20.48 -8.14
CA MET A 229 15.14 20.65 -7.03
C MET A 229 16.53 20.19 -7.46
N ASP A 230 17.40 21.13 -7.78
CA ASP A 230 18.71 20.83 -8.37
C ASP A 230 19.78 20.76 -7.28
N ASN A 231 20.02 19.57 -6.70
CA ASN A 231 21.12 19.27 -5.75
C ASN A 231 21.37 20.38 -4.69
N THR A 232 20.28 20.90 -4.14
CA THR A 232 20.26 22.09 -3.30
C THR A 232 20.55 21.77 -1.83
N VAL A 233 20.98 22.79 -1.08
CA VAL A 233 21.12 22.68 0.38
C VAL A 233 19.73 22.50 0.99
N ALA A 234 19.59 21.70 2.04
CA ALA A 234 18.30 21.59 2.71
C ALA A 234 17.86 22.95 3.28
N TRP A 235 16.60 23.34 3.04
CA TRP A 235 15.97 24.56 3.56
C TRP A 235 16.69 25.86 3.15
N GLU A 236 16.94 26.04 1.85
CA GLU A 236 17.68 27.19 1.32
C GLU A 236 17.04 28.53 1.69
N ASN A 237 15.71 28.64 1.65
CA ASN A 237 15.02 29.89 1.93
C ASN A 237 15.12 30.25 3.43
N THR A 238 15.02 29.25 4.30
CA THR A 238 15.19 29.41 5.75
C THR A 238 16.65 29.79 6.08
N LEU A 239 17.63 29.15 5.44
CA LEU A 239 19.04 29.52 5.59
C LEU A 239 19.30 30.96 5.12
N HIS A 240 18.78 31.34 3.96
CA HIS A 240 18.93 32.69 3.43
C HIS A 240 18.31 33.74 4.35
N GLN A 241 17.15 33.47 4.95
CA GLN A 241 16.52 34.38 5.92
C GLN A 241 17.25 34.43 7.26
N LEU A 242 17.93 33.37 7.67
CA LEU A 242 18.77 33.39 8.88
C LEU A 242 20.09 34.13 8.67
N GLN A 243 20.65 34.08 7.47
CA GLN A 243 21.92 34.75 7.15
C GLN A 243 21.73 36.24 6.83
N ASN A 244 20.61 36.62 6.20
CA ASN A 244 20.36 37.98 5.75
C ASN A 244 19.24 38.64 6.55
N GLU A 245 19.54 39.75 7.22
CA GLU A 245 18.55 40.53 7.99
C GLU A 245 17.48 41.20 7.09
N SER A 246 17.75 41.35 5.80
CA SER A 246 16.85 41.97 4.81
C SER A 246 16.60 41.01 3.64
N VAL A 247 15.48 40.28 3.70
CA VAL A 247 15.05 39.37 2.62
C VAL A 247 13.90 40.00 1.83
N ALA A 248 13.94 39.86 0.49
CA ALA A 248 12.90 40.37 -0.41
C ALA A 248 11.53 39.72 -0.18
N TYR A 249 11.51 38.46 0.24
CA TYR A 249 10.34 37.70 0.65
C TYR A 249 10.56 37.17 2.08
N PRO A 250 10.22 37.96 3.12
CA PRO A 250 10.25 37.45 4.48
C PRO A 250 9.11 36.45 4.68
N SER A 251 9.37 35.39 5.44
CA SER A 251 8.33 34.49 5.91
C SER A 251 7.25 35.24 6.70
N SER A 252 6.02 34.74 6.63
CA SER A 252 4.87 35.33 7.31
C SER A 252 4.95 35.26 8.84
N ARG A 253 5.86 34.45 9.39
CA ARG A 253 5.97 34.10 10.82
C ARG A 253 7.42 34.09 11.28
N ALA A 254 7.63 34.14 12.60
CA ALA A 254 8.96 33.98 13.19
C ALA A 254 9.49 32.56 12.94
N ILE A 255 10.58 32.47 12.17
CA ILE A 255 11.23 31.19 11.80
C ILE A 255 12.12 30.63 12.89
N VAL A 256 12.49 29.35 12.73
CA VAL A 256 13.50 28.66 13.55
C VAL A 256 14.82 29.40 13.58
N THR A 257 15.58 29.26 14.67
CA THR A 257 16.89 29.89 14.86
C THR A 257 18.05 28.97 14.49
N ASN A 258 17.85 27.65 14.59
CA ASN A 258 18.82 26.63 14.21
C ASN A 258 18.32 25.83 13.00
N LEU A 259 19.24 25.23 12.24
CA LEU A 259 18.95 24.45 11.01
C LEU A 259 19.19 22.94 11.18
N ASP A 260 19.15 22.43 12.41
CA ASP A 260 19.13 20.99 12.64
C ASP A 260 17.73 20.40 12.37
N PRO A 261 17.63 19.10 12.00
CA PRO A 261 16.36 18.47 11.65
C PRO A 261 15.29 18.53 12.76
N ASP A 262 15.73 18.61 14.02
CA ASP A 262 14.85 18.70 15.18
C ASP A 262 14.49 20.15 15.56
N ALA A 263 15.09 21.16 14.93
CA ALA A 263 14.86 22.56 15.27
C ALA A 263 13.38 22.97 15.18
N PRO A 264 12.61 22.58 14.14
CA PRO A 264 11.17 22.91 14.09
C PRO A 264 10.38 22.30 15.24
N LEU A 265 10.73 21.07 15.65
CA LEU A 265 10.07 20.37 16.76
C LEU A 265 10.47 20.94 18.12
N ARG A 266 11.76 21.23 18.32
CA ARG A 266 12.32 21.74 19.58
C ARG A 266 11.89 23.17 19.86
N GLU A 267 11.96 24.05 18.86
CA GLU A 267 11.64 25.47 19.02
C GLU A 267 10.15 25.76 18.84
N SER A 268 9.38 24.80 18.30
CA SER A 268 7.97 24.97 17.94
C SER A 268 7.73 26.17 17.03
N LYS A 269 8.71 26.47 16.16
CA LYS A 269 8.65 27.52 15.14
C LYS A 269 8.66 26.89 13.75
N PRO A 270 7.91 27.45 12.79
CA PRO A 270 7.89 26.94 11.42
C PRO A 270 9.19 27.27 10.67
N LEU A 271 9.43 26.54 9.59
CA LEU A 271 10.39 26.90 8.56
C LEU A 271 9.82 28.02 7.67
N HIS A 272 10.60 28.49 6.70
CA HIS A 272 10.09 29.37 5.66
C HIS A 272 8.92 28.70 4.91
N ASP A 273 7.87 29.47 4.54
CA ASP A 273 6.63 28.94 3.96
C ASP A 273 6.88 28.09 2.69
N LEU A 274 7.81 28.53 1.83
CA LEU A 274 8.25 27.77 0.65
C LEU A 274 8.95 26.45 1.02
N ASP A 275 9.85 26.47 2.01
CA ASP A 275 10.57 25.27 2.44
C ASP A 275 9.62 24.26 3.10
N MET A 276 8.58 24.72 3.80
CA MET A 276 7.54 23.86 4.36
C MET A 276 6.74 23.15 3.26
N GLU A 277 6.41 23.87 2.17
CA GLU A 277 5.70 23.28 1.03
C GLU A 277 6.57 22.23 0.32
N ASP A 278 7.84 22.55 0.09
CA ASP A 278 8.80 21.63 -0.52
C ASP A 278 9.05 20.41 0.37
N GLU A 279 9.13 20.58 1.69
CA GLU A 279 9.23 19.47 2.63
C GLU A 279 7.99 18.57 2.58
N SER A 280 6.78 19.14 2.54
CA SER A 280 5.55 18.37 2.41
C SER A 280 5.49 17.58 1.09
N ARG A 281 5.95 18.17 -0.01
CA ARG A 281 6.03 17.50 -1.32
C ARG A 281 7.06 16.37 -1.32
N LEU A 282 8.25 16.62 -0.77
CA LEU A 282 9.31 15.63 -0.64
C LEU A 282 8.84 14.43 0.20
N LEU A 283 8.24 14.67 1.37
CA LEU A 283 7.77 13.60 2.24
C LEU A 283 6.66 12.78 1.61
N LYS A 284 5.75 13.41 0.85
CA LYS A 284 4.74 12.68 0.08
C LYS A 284 5.38 11.78 -0.97
N GLN A 285 6.38 12.27 -1.71
CA GLN A 285 7.11 11.45 -2.68
C GLN A 285 7.87 10.30 -2.01
N VAL A 286 8.56 10.57 -0.90
CA VAL A 286 9.29 9.54 -0.13
C VAL A 286 8.33 8.46 0.36
N PHE A 287 7.15 8.84 0.86
CA PHE A 287 6.12 7.88 1.27
C PHE A 287 5.66 7.01 0.09
N VAL A 288 5.46 7.62 -1.09
CA VAL A 288 5.08 6.88 -2.30
C VAL A 288 6.16 5.89 -2.73
N GLU A 289 7.45 6.27 -2.69
CA GLU A 289 8.55 5.34 -3.00
C GLU A 289 8.65 4.21 -1.97
N VAL A 290 8.44 4.52 -0.69
CA VAL A 290 8.38 3.53 0.40
C VAL A 290 7.22 2.55 0.17
N ARG A 291 6.05 3.05 -0.23
CA ARG A 291 4.88 2.24 -0.59
C ARG A 291 5.11 1.34 -1.81
N CYS A 292 6.08 1.69 -2.66
CA CYS A 292 6.50 0.89 -3.81
C CYS A 292 7.62 -0.12 -3.48
N GLY A 293 8.07 -0.20 -2.22
CA GLY A 293 9.22 -1.02 -1.83
C GLY A 293 10.57 -0.47 -2.31
N ARG A 294 10.61 0.74 -2.89
CA ARG A 294 11.81 1.34 -3.52
C ARG A 294 12.62 2.16 -2.52
N LEU A 295 13.07 1.51 -1.45
CA LEU A 295 13.89 2.10 -0.39
C LEU A 295 15.11 2.88 -0.92
N CYS A 296 15.85 2.29 -1.85
CA CYS A 296 17.05 2.92 -2.41
C CYS A 296 16.71 4.21 -3.19
N GLN A 297 15.56 4.28 -3.85
CA GLN A 297 15.13 5.49 -4.55
C GLN A 297 14.68 6.56 -3.56
N ALA A 298 13.95 6.18 -2.51
CA ALA A 298 13.59 7.07 -1.41
C ALA A 298 14.84 7.72 -0.75
N GLN A 299 15.91 6.94 -0.55
CA GLN A 299 17.19 7.45 -0.03
C GLN A 299 17.89 8.40 -1.00
N LYS A 300 17.94 8.05 -2.29
CA LYS A 300 18.52 8.92 -3.33
C LYS A 300 17.77 10.25 -3.42
N LEU A 301 16.45 10.24 -3.34
CA LEU A 301 15.62 11.46 -3.27
C LEU A 301 16.00 12.32 -2.05
N CYS A 302 16.08 11.71 -0.86
CA CYS A 302 16.50 12.43 0.34
C CYS A 302 17.90 13.03 0.21
N HIS A 303 18.85 12.31 -0.39
CA HIS A 303 20.20 12.81 -0.63
C HIS A 303 20.24 13.96 -1.63
N HIS A 304 19.46 13.85 -2.71
CA HIS A 304 19.36 14.87 -3.75
C HIS A 304 18.77 16.19 -3.22
N CYS A 305 17.85 16.13 -2.27
CA CYS A 305 17.30 17.30 -1.57
C CYS A 305 18.18 17.81 -0.41
N GLY A 306 19.42 17.32 -0.27
CA GLY A 306 20.34 17.74 0.79
C GLY A 306 20.02 17.20 2.19
N GLN A 307 19.06 16.28 2.31
CA GLN A 307 18.60 15.70 3.58
C GLN A 307 19.18 14.31 3.84
N SER A 308 20.52 14.22 3.80
CA SER A 308 21.24 12.96 4.03
C SER A 308 20.94 12.31 5.39
N TRP A 309 20.62 13.13 6.41
CA TRP A 309 20.20 12.64 7.72
C TRP A 309 18.93 11.79 7.64
N ARG A 310 17.96 12.17 6.79
CA ARG A 310 16.72 11.43 6.60
C ARG A 310 16.97 10.10 5.89
N ALA A 311 17.84 10.10 4.88
CA ALA A 311 18.28 8.86 4.23
C ALA A 311 18.93 7.89 5.25
N ALA A 312 19.77 8.41 6.15
CA ALA A 312 20.38 7.62 7.22
C ALA A 312 19.34 7.06 8.20
N THR A 313 18.28 7.83 8.55
CA THR A 313 17.22 7.29 9.41
C THR A 313 16.49 6.09 8.79
N LEU A 314 16.32 6.07 7.46
CA LEU A 314 15.68 4.94 6.76
C LEU A 314 16.54 3.67 6.75
N GLU A 315 17.85 3.78 6.94
CA GLU A 315 18.73 2.60 7.01
C GLU A 315 18.61 1.82 8.31
N GLY A 316 18.15 2.46 9.39
CA GLY A 316 18.08 1.84 10.71
C GLY A 316 17.09 0.67 10.82
N TRP A 317 16.22 0.48 9.82
CA TRP A 317 15.33 -0.68 9.69
C TRP A 317 16.04 -1.97 9.29
N LYS A 318 17.17 -1.88 8.58
CA LYS A 318 17.87 -3.05 8.00
C LYS A 318 18.33 -4.01 9.12
N LEU A 319 17.99 -5.28 8.97
CA LEU A 319 18.37 -6.36 9.90
C LEU A 319 19.88 -6.45 10.02
N TYR A 320 20.38 -6.63 11.24
CA TYR A 320 21.80 -6.81 11.46
C TYR A 320 22.29 -8.13 10.84
N HIS A 321 23.29 -8.03 9.99
CA HIS A 321 23.98 -9.18 9.42
C HIS A 321 25.47 -8.91 9.32
N ASP A 322 26.24 -9.80 9.92
CA ASP A 322 27.69 -9.81 9.75
C ASP A 322 28.09 -11.06 8.95
N PRO A 323 28.39 -10.91 7.65
CA PRO A 323 28.76 -12.03 6.79
C PRO A 323 30.07 -12.70 7.21
N ASN A 324 30.88 -12.03 8.04
CA ASN A 324 32.16 -12.55 8.50
C ASN A 324 32.03 -13.65 9.56
N TYR A 325 30.88 -13.77 10.24
CA TYR A 325 30.62 -14.87 11.18
C TYR A 325 29.95 -16.07 10.52
N SER A 326 29.21 -15.85 9.42
CA SER A 326 28.48 -16.89 8.67
C SER A 326 29.39 -17.66 7.72
N SER A 327 30.36 -16.99 7.10
CA SER A 327 31.32 -17.61 6.20
C SER A 327 32.43 -18.34 6.97
N LYS A 328 32.31 -19.67 7.12
CA LYS A 328 33.43 -20.56 7.50
C LYS A 328 34.59 -20.54 6.48
N VAL A 329 34.39 -19.92 5.32
CA VAL A 329 35.45 -19.67 4.34
C VAL A 329 36.19 -18.41 4.79
N ALA A 330 37.45 -18.56 5.17
CA ALA A 330 38.38 -17.47 5.41
C ALA A 330 38.56 -16.66 4.11
N LEU A 331 37.62 -15.75 3.84
CA LEU A 331 37.78 -14.74 2.81
C LEU A 331 38.95 -13.84 3.25
N THR A 332 39.92 -13.66 2.36
CA THR A 332 41.12 -12.84 2.56
C THR A 332 40.76 -11.36 2.84
N GLU A 333 39.52 -10.96 2.52
CA GLU A 333 38.97 -9.62 2.73
C GLU A 333 37.67 -9.71 3.55
N LYS A 334 37.60 -8.91 4.62
CA LYS A 334 36.39 -8.80 5.46
C LYS A 334 35.31 -8.09 4.67
N GLN A 335 34.13 -8.69 4.59
CA GLN A 335 32.97 -8.05 3.98
C GLN A 335 32.37 -6.99 4.94
N PRO A 336 31.77 -5.91 4.42
CA PRO A 336 31.15 -4.89 5.25
C PRO A 336 29.98 -5.48 6.03
N VAL A 337 29.86 -5.08 7.29
CA VAL A 337 28.73 -5.44 8.15
C VAL A 337 27.50 -4.64 7.70
N GLU A 338 26.37 -5.31 7.58
CA GLU A 338 25.11 -4.70 7.14
C GLU A 338 24.13 -4.56 8.31
N GLY A 339 23.31 -3.50 8.25
CA GLY A 339 22.20 -3.29 9.17
C GLY A 339 22.58 -2.70 10.53
N ASN A 340 21.60 -2.69 11.43
CA ASN A 340 21.71 -2.04 12.73
C ASN A 340 21.61 -3.06 13.88
N PRO A 341 22.68 -3.29 14.67
CA PRO A 341 22.63 -4.17 15.84
C PRO A 341 21.60 -3.75 16.90
N HIS A 342 21.26 -2.46 16.95
CA HIS A 342 20.33 -1.87 17.90
C HIS A 342 19.02 -1.47 17.21
N ARG A 343 18.49 -2.37 16.37
CA ARG A 343 17.23 -2.18 15.63
C ARG A 343 16.05 -1.92 16.57
N ASP A 344 15.99 -2.56 17.74
CA ASP A 344 14.95 -2.33 18.75
C ASP A 344 14.89 -0.87 19.22
N ILE A 345 16.06 -0.28 19.48
CA ILE A 345 16.18 1.11 19.91
C ILE A 345 15.75 2.04 18.77
N TRP A 346 16.17 1.73 17.54
CA TRP A 346 15.74 2.48 16.37
C TRP A 346 14.22 2.43 16.18
N LYS A 347 13.61 1.24 16.33
CA LYS A 347 12.14 1.07 16.25
C LYS A 347 11.42 1.84 17.34
N LEU A 348 11.93 1.83 18.57
CA LEU A 348 11.36 2.61 19.66
C LEU A 348 11.40 4.11 19.37
N CYS A 349 12.52 4.61 18.84
CA CYS A 349 12.66 6.00 18.41
C CYS A 349 11.73 6.34 17.25
N ALA A 350 11.67 5.49 16.22
CA ALA A 350 10.78 5.65 15.08
C ALA A 350 9.30 5.60 15.49
N TRP A 351 8.94 4.76 16.46
CA TRP A 351 7.60 4.71 17.04
C TRP A 351 7.24 6.04 17.70
N ARG A 352 8.10 6.56 18.59
CA ARG A 352 7.88 7.87 19.24
C ARG A 352 7.78 9.01 18.24
N LEU A 353 8.56 8.96 17.16
CA LEU A 353 8.50 9.95 16.09
C LEU A 353 7.18 9.85 15.30
N SER A 354 6.73 8.62 15.00
CA SER A 354 5.45 8.38 14.31
C SER A 354 4.23 8.81 15.12
N ASP A 355 4.32 8.74 16.45
CA ASP A 355 3.24 9.14 17.37
C ASP A 355 3.16 10.67 17.52
N ASN A 356 4.25 11.39 17.22
CA ASN A 356 4.29 12.84 17.34
C ASN A 356 3.44 13.51 16.24
N VAL A 357 2.25 13.99 16.62
CA VAL A 357 1.30 14.68 15.74
C VAL A 357 1.90 15.91 15.04
N ARG A 358 2.95 16.52 15.60
CA ARG A 358 3.58 17.73 15.04
C ARG A 358 4.47 17.45 13.82
N ALA A 359 4.92 16.21 13.61
CA ALA A 359 5.84 15.84 12.53
C ALA A 359 5.19 15.82 11.14
N GLY A 360 3.86 16.00 11.04
CA GLY A 360 3.12 15.95 9.78
C GLY A 360 2.74 14.52 9.35
N THR A 361 1.70 14.38 8.54
CA THR A 361 1.09 13.07 8.23
C THR A 361 2.06 12.11 7.54
N TYR A 362 2.72 12.55 6.46
CA TYR A 362 3.60 11.68 5.66
C TYR A 362 4.93 11.35 6.36
N ALA A 363 5.51 12.27 7.13
CA ALA A 363 6.72 11.95 7.91
C ALA A 363 6.45 10.85 8.94
N ARG A 364 5.32 10.96 9.66
CA ARG A 364 4.89 9.92 10.59
C ARG A 364 4.64 8.61 9.86
N ALA A 365 3.98 8.66 8.71
CA ALA A 365 3.68 7.47 7.92
C ALA A 365 4.96 6.74 7.46
N VAL A 366 5.97 7.44 6.95
CA VAL A 366 7.25 6.84 6.53
C VAL A 366 7.91 6.07 7.68
N HIS A 367 7.95 6.63 8.89
CA HIS A 367 8.50 5.92 10.04
C HIS A 367 7.55 4.82 10.57
N ALA A 368 6.24 5.03 10.45
CA ALA A 368 5.20 4.09 10.86
C ALA A 368 5.27 2.76 10.11
N VAL A 369 5.60 2.79 8.81
CA VAL A 369 5.80 1.61 7.96
C VAL A 369 6.83 0.66 8.57
N TYR A 370 7.98 1.19 9.00
CA TYR A 370 9.08 0.38 9.51
C TYR A 370 9.01 0.09 11.01
N CYS A 371 8.35 0.91 11.81
CA CYS A 371 8.15 0.60 13.23
C CYS A 371 6.92 -0.28 13.48
N GLY A 372 6.05 -0.46 12.48
CA GLY A 372 4.82 -1.24 12.60
C GLY A 372 3.68 -0.49 13.29
N ASN A 373 3.66 0.85 13.25
CA ASN A 373 2.59 1.65 13.85
C ASN A 373 1.43 1.87 12.88
N LEU A 374 0.43 0.99 12.93
CA LEU A 374 -0.76 1.09 12.08
C LEU A 374 -1.51 2.43 12.25
N SER A 375 -1.63 2.94 13.48
CA SER A 375 -2.43 4.14 13.76
C SER A 375 -1.89 5.41 13.09
N ALA A 376 -0.56 5.51 12.97
CA ALA A 376 0.11 6.62 12.32
C ALA A 376 0.18 6.45 10.79
N LEU A 377 0.07 5.22 10.29
CA LEU A 377 0.12 4.88 8.86
C LEU A 377 -1.23 5.10 8.15
N LEU A 378 -2.34 4.68 8.75
CA LEU A 378 -3.68 4.76 8.15
C LEU A 378 -4.08 6.14 7.60
N PRO A 379 -3.75 7.27 8.25
CA PRO A 379 -4.09 8.59 7.71
C PRO A 379 -3.39 8.96 6.39
N ALA A 380 -2.33 8.24 6.00
CA ALA A 380 -1.64 8.44 4.73
C ALA A 380 -2.09 7.46 3.64
N CYS A 381 -2.90 6.45 3.98
CA CYS A 381 -3.47 5.48 3.04
C CYS A 381 -4.71 6.07 2.38
N GLU A 382 -4.71 6.20 1.05
CA GLU A 382 -5.83 6.79 0.30
C GLU A 382 -6.74 5.70 -0.31
N THR A 383 -6.17 4.55 -0.67
CA THR A 383 -6.88 3.45 -1.36
C THR A 383 -7.08 2.21 -0.49
N TRP A 384 -7.97 1.31 -0.91
CA TRP A 384 -8.18 0.03 -0.24
C TRP A 384 -6.91 -0.85 -0.27
N ASP A 385 -6.15 -0.80 -1.37
CA ASP A 385 -4.86 -1.50 -1.52
C ASP A 385 -3.84 -1.02 -0.49
N ASP A 386 -3.80 0.30 -0.22
CA ASP A 386 -2.91 0.89 0.78
C ASP A 386 -3.29 0.47 2.20
N VAL A 387 -4.59 0.39 2.48
CA VAL A 387 -5.07 -0.08 3.79
C VAL A 387 -4.75 -1.56 3.97
N LEU A 388 -4.97 -2.40 2.95
CA LEU A 388 -4.61 -3.81 3.00
C LEU A 388 -3.10 -3.98 3.22
N TRP A 389 -2.28 -3.26 2.44
CA TRP A 389 -0.82 -3.26 2.56
C TRP A 389 -0.37 -2.85 3.96
N ALA A 390 -0.94 -1.78 4.52
CA ALA A 390 -0.61 -1.33 5.87
C ALA A 390 -0.91 -2.41 6.93
N HIS A 391 -2.05 -3.08 6.83
CA HIS A 391 -2.43 -4.15 7.76
C HIS A 391 -1.56 -5.39 7.63
N THR A 392 -1.28 -5.86 6.41
CA THR A 392 -0.46 -7.05 6.18
C THR A 392 0.99 -6.80 6.55
N LEU A 393 1.55 -5.63 6.22
CA LEU A 393 2.90 -5.23 6.59
C LEU A 393 3.07 -5.17 8.12
N VAL A 394 2.14 -4.52 8.83
CA VAL A 394 2.20 -4.44 10.29
C VAL A 394 2.07 -5.83 10.91
N LEU A 395 1.24 -6.71 10.35
CA LEU A 395 1.13 -8.10 10.80
C LEU A 395 2.45 -8.85 10.65
N VAL A 396 3.11 -8.76 9.49
CA VAL A 396 4.43 -9.37 9.26
C VAL A 396 5.45 -8.82 10.25
N ASN A 397 5.50 -7.50 10.43
CA ASN A 397 6.38 -6.85 11.40
C ASN A 397 6.16 -7.37 12.82
N GLN A 398 4.91 -7.52 13.28
CA GLN A 398 4.60 -8.03 14.61
C GLN A 398 5.00 -9.50 14.80
N LEU A 399 4.87 -10.31 13.74
CA LEU A 399 5.25 -11.73 13.79
C LEU A 399 6.77 -11.88 13.83
N VAL A 400 7.49 -11.11 13.03
CA VAL A 400 8.96 -11.12 12.98
C VAL A 400 9.58 -10.69 14.32
N GLU A 401 8.99 -9.71 15.02
CA GLU A 401 9.51 -9.24 16.31
C GLU A 401 9.16 -10.13 17.50
N ARG A 402 8.22 -11.05 17.32
CA ARG A 402 7.79 -11.95 18.39
C ARG A 402 8.73 -13.15 18.53
N GLU A 403 9.31 -13.58 17.43
CA GLU A 403 10.38 -14.59 17.39
C GLU A 403 11.71 -13.97 17.84
#